data_AF-A0A3D0JYP3-F1
#
_entry.id   AF-A0A3D0JYP3-F1
#
_cell.length_a   1.000
_cell.length_b   1.000
_cell.length_c   1.000
_cell.angle_alpha   90.00
_cell.angle_beta   90.00
_cell.angle_gamma   90.00
#
_symmetry.space_group_name_H-M   'P 1'
#
loop_
_entity.id
_entity.type
_entity.pdbx_description
1 polymer ?
#
loop_
_entity_poly.entity_id
_entity_poly.type
_entity_poly.pdbx_seq_one_letter_code
_entity_poly.pdbx_strand_id
1 'polypeptide(L)'
;DEAILLSDRILVMTNGPQARIAESVRIDLPRPRQRDQVIHHPAYYRIRNHLVDCLGNRSHELRGRTVADEQGFPPDTNPALDEPAPAARVVPLTPVKEFHHG
;
A
#
# COMPACT_ATOMS: atom_id res chain seq x y z
N ASP A 1 -8.85 3.22 -9.99
CA ASP A 1 -9.45 4.56 -10.08
C ASP A 1 -10.53 4.80 -9.04
N GLU A 2 -11.62 4.02 -9.00
CA GLU A 2 -12.70 4.19 -7.99
C GLU A 2 -12.18 4.21 -6.54
N ALA A 3 -11.25 3.32 -6.19
CA ALA A 3 -10.64 3.31 -4.87
C ALA A 3 -9.95 4.63 -4.50
N ILE A 4 -9.34 5.32 -5.47
CA ILE A 4 -8.69 6.64 -5.30
C ILE A 4 -9.76 7.72 -5.08
N LEU A 5 -10.88 7.64 -5.80
CA LEU A 5 -11.99 8.59 -5.65
C LEU A 5 -12.65 8.49 -4.26
N LEU A 6 -12.79 7.28 -3.73
CA LEU A 6 -13.60 7.03 -2.55
C LEU A 6 -12.79 7.04 -1.24
N SER A 7 -11.54 6.57 -1.26
CA SER A 7 -10.81 6.20 -0.04
C SER A 7 -9.75 7.23 0.33
N ASP A 8 -9.52 7.48 1.61
CA ASP A 8 -8.35 8.24 2.08
C ASP A 8 -7.09 7.37 2.18
N ARG A 9 -7.27 6.04 2.20
CA ARG A 9 -6.20 5.05 2.27
C ARG A 9 -6.59 3.78 1.54
N ILE A 10 -5.62 3.15 0.88
CA ILE A 10 -5.76 1.88 0.17
C ILE A 10 -4.75 0.90 0.73
N LEU A 11 -5.21 -0.25 1.23
CA LEU A 11 -4.34 -1.35 1.62
C LEU A 11 -4.09 -2.24 0.40
N VAL A 12 -2.84 -2.35 -0.01
CA VAL A 12 -2.43 -3.18 -1.15
C VAL A 12 -2.03 -4.56 -0.62
N MET A 13 -2.48 -5.62 -1.28
CA MET A 13 -2.21 -7.00 -0.89
C MET A 13 -1.33 -7.73 -1.92
N THR A 14 -0.58 -8.74 -1.46
CA THR A 14 0.15 -9.66 -2.33
C THR A 14 -0.78 -10.66 -3.03
N ASN A 15 -0.32 -11.28 -4.12
CA ASN A 15 -1.15 -12.16 -4.95
C ASN A 15 -1.17 -13.62 -4.47
N GLY A 16 -2.34 -14.26 -4.54
CA GLY A 16 -2.52 -15.71 -4.42
C GLY A 16 -2.92 -16.21 -3.02
N PRO A 17 -2.91 -17.53 -2.80
CA PRO A 17 -3.22 -18.13 -1.51
C PRO A 17 -2.21 -17.64 -0.47
N GLN A 18 -2.69 -17.35 0.75
CA GLN A 18 -1.91 -16.70 1.81
C GLN A 18 -1.49 -15.25 1.52
N ALA A 19 -2.28 -14.51 0.72
CA ALA A 19 -2.10 -13.07 0.55
C ALA A 19 -1.93 -12.33 1.90
N ARG A 20 -1.08 -11.31 1.89
CA ARG A 20 -0.77 -10.45 3.03
C ARG A 20 -0.87 -8.99 2.61
N ILE A 21 -1.04 -8.10 3.57
CA ILE A 21 -0.94 -6.67 3.30
C ILE A 21 0.52 -6.35 3.00
N ALA A 22 0.77 -5.84 1.80
CA ALA A 22 2.09 -5.44 1.35
C ALA A 22 2.40 -4.01 1.80
N GLU A 23 1.40 -3.13 1.76
CA GLU A 23 1.60 -1.70 1.93
C GLU A 23 0.28 -0.98 2.25
N SER A 24 0.36 0.10 3.03
CA SER A 24 -0.68 1.11 3.19
C SER A 24 -0.36 2.31 2.32
N VAL A 25 -1.26 2.67 1.40
CA VAL A 25 -1.09 3.82 0.51
C VAL A 25 -2.05 4.94 0.90
N ARG A 26 -1.53 6.10 1.30
CA ARG A 26 -2.33 7.30 1.55
C ARG A 26 -2.76 7.97 0.25
N ILE A 27 -3.98 8.46 0.24
CA ILE A 27 -4.60 9.16 -0.89
C ILE A 27 -4.79 10.63 -0.52
N ASP A 28 -3.69 11.38 -0.55
CA ASP A 28 -3.65 12.82 -0.26
C ASP A 28 -4.13 13.64 -1.46
N LEU A 29 -5.39 13.41 -1.84
CA LEU A 29 -6.12 14.19 -2.84
C LEU A 29 -7.24 14.96 -2.13
N PRO A 30 -7.37 16.27 -2.37
CA PRO A 30 -8.37 17.09 -1.70
C PRO A 30 -9.79 16.61 -2.01
N ARG A 31 -10.69 16.72 -1.02
CA ARG A 31 -12.13 16.47 -1.19
C ARG A 31 -12.84 17.79 -1.58
N PRO A 32 -13.90 17.75 -2.40
CA PRO A 32 -14.54 16.58 -3.01
C PRO A 32 -13.78 16.05 -4.24
N ARG A 33 -13.69 14.71 -4.35
CA ARG A 33 -13.01 14.05 -5.48
C ARG A 33 -14.00 13.71 -6.59
N GLN A 34 -14.24 14.67 -7.48
CA GLN A 34 -14.99 14.47 -8.71
C GLN A 34 -14.06 13.90 -9.78
N ARG A 35 -14.48 12.86 -10.50
CA ARG A 35 -13.62 12.13 -11.47
C ARG A 35 -13.00 13.05 -12.52
N ASP A 36 -13.80 13.96 -13.06
CA ASP A 36 -13.40 14.88 -14.13
C ASP A 36 -12.40 15.94 -13.65
N GLN A 37 -12.35 16.21 -12.35
CA GLN A 37 -11.43 17.21 -11.78
C GLN A 37 -10.16 16.55 -11.26
N VAL A 38 -10.28 15.40 -10.59
CA VAL A 38 -9.14 14.76 -9.92
C VAL A 38 -8.10 14.24 -10.90
N ILE A 39 -8.50 13.84 -12.11
CA ILE A 39 -7.60 13.32 -13.14
C ILE A 39 -6.55 14.36 -13.58
N HIS A 40 -6.86 15.64 -13.41
CA HIS A 40 -5.95 16.76 -13.70
C HIS A 40 -5.04 17.12 -12.51
N HIS A 41 -5.26 16.54 -11.33
CA HIS A 41 -4.42 16.80 -10.17
C HIS A 41 -3.03 16.14 -10.35
N PRO A 42 -1.92 16.84 -10.08
CA PRO A 42 -0.57 16.33 -10.33
C PRO A 42 -0.26 15.02 -9.58
N ALA A 43 -0.82 14.83 -8.39
CA ALA A 43 -0.63 13.60 -7.62
C ALA A 43 -1.45 12.39 -8.12
N TYR A 44 -2.49 12.59 -8.93
CA TYR A 44 -3.40 11.51 -9.33
C TYR A 44 -2.66 10.39 -10.07
N TYR A 45 -1.88 10.73 -11.09
CA TYR A 45 -1.13 9.74 -11.85
C TYR A 45 0.00 9.10 -11.05
N ARG A 46 0.59 9.81 -10.09
CA ARG A 46 1.60 9.23 -9.19
C ARG A 46 0.99 8.12 -8.33
N ILE A 47 -0.13 8.41 -7.67
CA ILE A 47 -0.87 7.45 -6.85
C ILE A 47 -1.33 6.27 -7.71
N ARG A 48 -1.94 6.54 -8.87
CA ARG A 48 -2.41 5.49 -9.79
C ARG A 48 -1.28 4.59 -10.25
N ASN A 49 -0.17 5.16 -10.71
CA ASN A 49 0.96 4.39 -11.23
C ASN A 49 1.62 3.57 -10.14
N HIS A 50 1.76 4.12 -8.92
CA HIS A 50 2.27 3.37 -7.76
C HIS A 50 1.40 2.15 -7.45
N LEU A 51 0.07 2.32 -7.41
CA LEU A 51 -0.86 1.21 -7.17
C LEU A 51 -0.77 0.14 -8.27
N VAL A 52 -0.68 0.54 -9.54
CA VAL A 52 -0.55 -0.41 -10.66
C VAL A 52 0.79 -1.15 -10.61
N ASP A 53 1.89 -0.47 -10.33
CA ASP A 53 3.22 -1.10 -10.16
C ASP A 53 3.22 -2.11 -9.02
N CYS A 54 2.59 -1.77 -7.90
CA CYS A 54 2.45 -2.68 -6.76
C CYS A 54 1.67 -3.94 -7.14
N LEU A 55 0.58 -3.82 -7.91
CA LEU A 55 -0.22 -4.95 -8.36
C LEU A 55 0.49 -5.84 -9.38
N GLY A 56 1.30 -5.26 -10.28
CA GLY A 56 1.98 -6.00 -11.34
C GLY A 56 3.29 -6.64 -10.87
N ASN A 57 4.23 -5.82 -10.39
CA ASN A 57 5.61 -6.23 -10.18
C ASN A 57 5.83 -6.73 -8.75
N ARG A 58 5.50 -5.90 -7.75
CA ARG A 58 5.84 -6.19 -6.34
C ARG A 58 4.97 -7.28 -5.72
N SER A 59 3.70 -7.38 -6.13
CA SER A 59 2.78 -8.41 -5.61
C SER A 59 3.26 -9.84 -5.88
N HIS A 60 4.02 -10.04 -6.96
CA HIS A 60 4.60 -11.34 -7.33
C HIS A 60 5.90 -11.62 -6.58
N GLU A 61 6.78 -10.62 -6.44
CA GLU A 61 8.06 -10.72 -5.72
C GLU A 61 7.89 -10.95 -4.21
N LEU A 62 6.81 -10.41 -3.64
CA LEU A 62 6.53 -10.48 -2.20
C LEU A 62 5.62 -11.65 -1.81
N ARG A 63 5.36 -12.60 -2.71
CA ARG A 63 4.57 -13.80 -2.39
C ARG A 63 5.20 -14.56 -1.21
N GLY A 64 4.40 -14.82 -0.19
CA GLY A 64 4.85 -15.49 1.04
C GLY A 64 5.78 -14.67 1.93
N ARG A 65 5.99 -13.38 1.66
CA ARG A 65 6.83 -12.48 2.47
C ARG A 65 5.98 -11.37 3.06
N THR A 66 6.38 -10.87 4.22
CA THR A 66 5.79 -9.67 4.84
C THR A 66 6.78 -8.53 4.74
N VAL A 67 6.27 -7.36 4.39
CA VAL A 67 6.99 -6.10 4.54
C VAL A 67 6.35 -5.42 5.74
N ALA A 68 7.14 -5.23 6.79
CA ALA A 68 6.67 -4.59 8.01
C ALA A 68 7.71 -3.58 8.49
N ASP A 69 7.23 -2.49 9.08
CA ASP A 69 8.05 -1.56 9.83
C ASP A 69 8.53 -2.18 11.16
N GLU A 70 9.24 -1.39 11.98
CA GLU A 70 9.78 -1.84 13.27
C GLU A 70 8.70 -2.28 14.27
N GLN A 71 7.44 -1.87 14.03
CA GLN A 71 6.27 -2.15 14.85
C GLN A 71 5.43 -3.32 14.31
N GLY A 72 5.79 -3.89 13.15
CA GLY A 72 5.04 -4.99 12.55
C GLY A 72 3.89 -4.56 11.64
N PHE A 73 3.77 -3.26 11.33
CA PHE A 73 2.74 -2.73 10.43
C PHE A 73 3.23 -2.66 8.99
N PRO A 74 2.34 -2.80 8.00
CA PRO A 74 2.72 -2.58 6.61
C PRO A 74 3.26 -1.15 6.44
N PRO A 75 4.29 -0.96 5.58
CA PRO A 75 4.84 0.36 5.32
C PRO A 75 3.73 1.33 4.88
N ASP A 76 3.72 2.54 5.44
CA ASP A 76 2.78 3.60 5.08
C ASP A 76 3.44 4.57 4.10
N THR A 77 2.95 4.58 2.88
CA THR A 77 3.50 5.36 1.77
C THR A 77 2.51 6.41 1.31
N ASN A 78 3.04 7.57 0.92
CA ASN A 78 2.27 8.63 0.32
C ASN A 78 2.85 9.01 -1.05
N PRO A 79 2.36 8.43 -2.16
CA PRO A 79 2.86 8.72 -3.50
C PRO A 79 2.58 10.15 -3.98
N ALA A 80 1.78 10.93 -3.24
CA ALA A 80 1.52 12.33 -3.57
C ALA A 80 2.71 13.24 -3.25
N LEU A 81 3.47 12.90 -2.20
CA LEU A 81 4.67 13.62 -1.78
C LEU A 81 5.87 13.08 -2.57
N ASP A 82 6.78 13.97 -2.99
CA ASP A 82 8.06 13.61 -3.64
C ASP A 82 9.07 13.04 -2.62
N GLU A 83 8.58 12.25 -1.65
CA GLU A 83 9.42 11.63 -0.64
C GLU A 83 9.61 10.15 -0.97
N PRO A 84 10.86 9.63 -0.96
CA PRO A 84 11.08 8.21 -1.09
C PRO A 84 10.33 7.49 0.05
N ALA A 85 9.59 6.43 -0.29
CA ALA A 85 8.93 5.59 0.70
C ALA A 85 9.94 5.24 1.81
N PRO A 86 9.58 5.36 3.09
CA PRO A 86 10.49 5.03 4.19
C PRO A 86 11.03 3.63 3.96
N ALA A 87 12.34 3.43 4.14
CA ALA A 87 13.05 2.21 3.77
C ALA A 87 12.42 0.98 4.43
N ALA A 88 11.47 0.35 3.72
CA ALA A 88 10.74 -0.79 4.22
C ALA A 88 11.70 -1.97 4.32
N ARG A 89 11.90 -2.48 5.53
CA ARG A 89 12.80 -3.59 5.78
C ARG A 89 12.04 -4.88 5.51
N VAL A 90 12.59 -5.76 4.67
CA VAL A 90 11.96 -7.05 4.43
C VAL A 90 12.25 -7.96 5.61
N VAL A 91 11.23 -8.26 6.41
CA VAL A 91 11.36 -9.09 7.61
C VAL A 91 11.04 -10.55 7.25
N PRO A 92 11.90 -11.53 7.60
CA PRO A 92 11.56 -12.93 7.43
C PRO A 92 10.36 -13.30 8.29
N LEU A 93 9.58 -14.28 7.82
CA LEU A 93 8.38 -14.78 8.48
C LEU A 93 8.70 -15.18 9.93
N THR A 94 8.30 -14.36 10.89
CA THR A 94 8.14 -14.82 12.26
C THR A 94 6.73 -15.39 12.36
N PRO A 95 6.56 -16.64 12.85
CA PRO A 95 5.23 -17.15 13.13
C PRO A 95 4.57 -16.19 14.12
N VAL A 96 3.34 -15.79 13.82
CA VAL A 96 2.48 -15.06 14.77
C VAL A 96 2.50 -15.89 16.05
N LYS A 97 3.11 -15.36 17.11
CA LYS A 97 3.10 -16.02 18.42
C LYS A 97 1.64 -16.33 18.74
N GLU A 98 1.30 -17.63 18.80
CA GLU A 98 0.03 -18.07 19.35
C GLU A 98 -0.04 -17.52 20.76
N PHE A 99 -0.89 -16.51 20.96
CA PHE A 99 -1.29 -16.07 22.28
C PHE A 99 -2.03 -17.24 22.93
N HIS A 100 -1.28 -18.09 23.61
CA HIS A 100 -1.83 -19.08 24.53
C HIS A 100 -2.43 -18.28 25.70
N HIS A 101 -3.74 -18.07 25.67
CA HIS A 101 -4.51 -17.74 26.87
C HIS A 101 -4.57 -19.01 27.73
N GLY A 102 -3.91 -18.96 28.88
CA GLY A 102 -4.14 -19.89 29.99
C GLY A 102 -5.32 -19.47 30.83
#